data_AF-C7M2B4-F1
#
_entry.id   AF-C7M2B4-F1
#
_cell.length_a   1.000
_cell.length_b   1.000
_cell.length_c   1.000
_cell.angle_alpha   90.00
_cell.angle_beta   90.00
_cell.angle_gamma   90.00
#
_symmetry.space_group_name_H-M   'P 1'
#
loop_
_entity.id
_entity.type
_entity.pdbx_description
1 polymer ?
#
loop_
_entity_poly.entity_id
_entity_poly.type
_entity_poly.pdbx_seq_one_letter_code
_entity_poly.pdbx_strand_id
1 'polypeptide(L)'
;MSFRSRDEFDLPTPRRITDVVVQRFEHVFEVDPRLMAPSVPQQAIPRWDLTRIVTARGEYLAWMHRHFARTVVNGSELGETSVSPGATEE
;
A
#
# COMPACT_ATOMS: atom_id res chain seq x y z
N MET A 1 31.07 -5.31 -3.57
CA MET A 1 30.13 -5.36 -2.44
C MET A 1 29.63 -3.95 -2.19
N SER A 2 28.33 -3.70 -2.34
CA SER A 2 27.75 -2.39 -2.03
C SER A 2 27.45 -2.32 -0.54
N PHE A 3 28.11 -1.41 0.19
CA PHE A 3 27.76 -1.11 1.56
C PHE A 3 26.55 -0.16 1.55
N ARG A 4 25.48 -0.54 2.25
CA ARG A 4 24.28 0.31 2.43
C ARG A 4 24.40 1.10 3.72
N SER A 5 23.93 2.35 3.71
CA SER A 5 23.92 3.19 4.92
C SER A 5 22.97 2.62 5.97
N ARG A 6 23.20 2.94 7.26
CA ARG A 6 22.27 2.59 8.35
C ARG A 6 20.88 3.16 8.10
N ASP A 7 20.80 4.34 7.49
CA ASP A 7 19.54 5.01 7.15
C ASP A 7 18.70 4.24 6.12
N GLU A 8 19.30 3.31 5.37
CA GLU A 8 18.59 2.43 4.43
C GLU A 8 17.83 1.29 5.13
N PHE A 9 17.99 1.14 6.44
CA PHE A 9 17.28 0.14 7.24
C PHE A 9 16.13 0.76 8.05
N ASP A 10 16.23 2.03 8.43
CA ASP A 10 15.23 2.70 9.28
C ASP A 10 14.00 3.18 8.49
N LEU A 11 12.85 2.58 8.81
CA LEU A 11 11.57 2.96 8.23
C LEU A 11 11.15 4.37 8.64
N PRO A 12 10.48 5.13 7.74
CA PRO A 12 9.87 6.40 8.12
C PRO A 12 8.87 6.21 9.27
N THR A 13 8.81 7.19 10.19
CA THR A 13 7.79 7.23 11.21
C THR A 13 6.40 7.34 10.55
N PRO A 14 5.47 6.42 10.83
CA PRO A 14 4.15 6.44 10.22
C PRO A 14 3.33 7.63 10.74
N ARG A 15 2.65 8.31 9.82
CA ARG A 15 1.63 9.34 10.13
C ARG A 15 0.26 8.66 10.24
N ARG A 16 -0.44 8.86 11.36
CA ARG A 16 -1.81 8.36 11.53
C ARG A 16 -2.78 9.15 10.65
N ILE A 17 -3.63 8.44 9.91
CA ILE A 17 -4.66 9.03 9.04
C ILE A 17 -6.04 8.85 9.66
N THR A 18 -6.33 7.63 10.13
CA THR A 18 -7.55 7.30 10.86
C THR A 18 -7.22 6.41 12.05
N ASP A 19 -8.23 5.87 12.72
CA ASP A 19 -8.02 4.88 13.79
C ASP A 19 -7.50 3.53 13.28
N VAL A 20 -7.68 3.26 11.98
CA VAL A 20 -7.31 1.98 11.35
C VAL A 20 -6.14 2.15 10.38
N VAL A 21 -5.95 3.35 9.81
CA VAL A 21 -5.03 3.58 8.70
C VAL A 21 -3.88 4.50 9.11
N VAL A 22 -2.67 4.09 8.74
CA VAL A 22 -1.43 4.87 8.82
C VAL A 22 -0.82 5.07 7.43
N GLN A 23 0.01 6.10 7.29
CA GLN A 23 0.73 6.42 6.07
C GLN A 23 2.22 6.56 6.36
N ARG A 24 3.07 5.76 5.69
CA ARG A 24 4.55 5.88 5.80
C ARG A 24 5.18 6.60 4.62
N PHE A 25 4.66 6.36 3.42
CA PHE A 25 5.08 7.02 2.20
C PHE A 25 3.91 7.79 1.61
N GLU A 26 4.23 8.79 0.81
CA GLU A 26 3.22 9.56 0.09
C GLU A 26 2.34 8.61 -0.74
N HIS A 27 1.02 8.77 -0.61
CA HIS A 27 0.01 7.92 -1.26
C HIS A 27 0.07 6.40 -0.96
N VAL A 28 0.80 5.97 0.07
CA VAL A 28 0.83 4.58 0.55
C VAL A 28 0.14 4.49 1.91
N PHE A 29 -1.04 3.88 1.91
CA PHE A 29 -1.87 3.70 3.10
C PHE A 29 -1.79 2.24 3.56
N GLU A 30 -1.50 2.04 4.83
CA GLU A 30 -1.35 0.75 5.48
C GLU A 30 -2.37 0.64 6.62
N VAL A 31 -2.90 -0.56 6.87
CA VAL A 31 -3.61 -0.82 8.13
C VAL A 31 -2.58 -0.76 9.27
N ASP A 32 -2.94 -0.16 10.42
CA ASP A 32 -2.04 -0.12 11.58
C ASP A 32 -1.63 -1.56 11.95
N PRO A 33 -0.32 -1.91 11.89
CA PRO A 33 0.14 -3.26 12.15
C PRO A 33 -0.24 -3.79 13.55
N ARG A 34 -0.50 -2.89 14.50
CA ARG A 34 -0.95 -3.24 15.85
C ARG A 34 -2.33 -3.88 15.86
N LEU A 35 -3.18 -3.54 14.90
CA LEU A 35 -4.53 -4.09 14.75
C LEU A 35 -4.52 -5.45 14.03
N MET A 36 -3.40 -5.79 13.37
CA MET A 36 -3.25 -7.05 12.63
C MET A 36 -2.64 -8.17 13.48
N ALA A 37 -1.92 -7.83 14.56
CA ALA A 37 -1.34 -8.80 15.47
C ALA A 37 -2.38 -9.37 16.45
N PRO A 38 -2.33 -10.66 16.82
CA PRO A 38 -1.33 -11.67 16.41
C PRO A 38 -1.67 -12.42 15.12
N SER A 39 -2.88 -12.24 14.57
CA SER A 39 -3.43 -13.08 13.50
C SER A 39 -2.66 -12.98 12.18
N VAL A 40 -2.15 -11.79 11.85
CA VAL A 40 -1.40 -11.52 10.61
C VAL A 40 -0.15 -10.69 10.93
N PRO A 41 0.91 -11.33 11.45
CA PRO A 41 2.14 -10.61 11.79
C PRO A 41 2.81 -10.07 10.52
N GLN A 42 3.20 -8.80 10.57
CA GLN A 42 3.87 -8.14 9.45
C GLN A 42 5.37 -8.45 9.46
N GLN A 43 5.94 -8.68 8.26
CA GLN A 43 7.37 -8.89 8.11
C GLN A 43 8.14 -7.59 8.33
N ALA A 44 9.29 -7.66 9.00
CA ALA A 44 10.22 -6.54 9.10
C ALA A 44 11.00 -6.40 7.79
N ILE A 45 10.62 -5.42 6.96
CA ILE A 45 11.25 -5.12 5.67
C ILE A 45 12.13 -3.87 5.82
N PRO A 46 13.39 -3.89 5.36
CA PRO A 46 14.25 -2.71 5.43
C PRO A 46 13.76 -1.58 4.51
N ARG A 47 14.05 -0.33 4.89
CA ARG A 47 13.60 0.87 4.16
C ARG A 47 13.91 0.83 2.66
N TRP A 48 15.12 0.43 2.26
CA TRP A 48 15.49 0.38 0.85
C TRP A 48 14.57 -0.54 0.04
N ASP A 49 14.15 -1.67 0.62
CA ASP A 49 13.36 -2.66 -0.09
C ASP A 49 11.89 -2.24 -0.16
N LEU A 50 11.38 -1.67 0.94
CA LEU A 50 10.06 -1.07 0.95
C LEU A 50 9.97 0.10 -0.04
N THR A 51 10.99 0.95 -0.10
CA THR A 51 11.08 2.06 -1.07
C THR A 51 11.09 1.53 -2.50
N ARG A 52 11.83 0.45 -2.78
CA ARG A 52 11.85 -0.21 -4.08
C ARG A 52 10.46 -0.73 -4.47
N ILE A 53 9.75 -1.40 -3.56
CA ILE A 53 8.40 -1.92 -3.80
C ILE A 53 7.41 -0.78 -4.09
N VAL A 54 7.41 0.27 -3.26
CA VAL A 54 6.52 1.43 -3.42
C VAL A 54 6.77 2.14 -4.75
N THR A 55 8.03 2.33 -5.11
CA THR A 55 8.42 2.98 -6.38
C THR A 55 7.99 2.14 -7.57
N ALA A 56 8.27 0.83 -7.55
CA ALA A 56 7.90 -0.08 -8.62
C ALA A 56 6.39 -0.11 -8.88
N ARG A 57 5.56 0.02 -7.83
CA ARG A 57 4.10 0.15 -7.96
C ARG A 57 3.72 1.38 -8.78
N GLY A 58 4.30 2.54 -8.48
CA GLY A 58 4.03 3.78 -9.20
C GLY A 58 4.43 3.70 -10.68
N GLU A 59 5.63 3.18 -10.95
CA GLU A 59 6.13 2.99 -12.32
C GLU A 59 5.25 2.02 -13.11
N TYR A 60 4.83 0.92 -12.50
CA TYR A 60 3.95 -0.06 -13.12
C TYR A 60 2.58 0.53 -13.46
N LEU A 61 1.95 1.26 -12.53
CA LEU A 61 0.68 1.93 -12.79
C LEU A 61 0.80 2.97 -13.92
N ALA A 62 1.88 3.76 -13.93
CA ALA A 62 2.15 4.70 -15.02
C ALA A 62 2.30 3.98 -16.36
N TRP A 63 2.97 2.83 -16.38
CA TRP A 63 3.08 2.00 -17.58
C TRP A 63 1.72 1.43 -18.02
N MET A 64 0.90 0.90 -17.09
CA MET A 64 -0.45 0.42 -17.37
C MET A 64 -1.34 1.52 -17.94
N HIS A 65 -1.26 2.73 -17.39
CA HIS A 65 -2.02 3.87 -17.87
C HIS A 65 -1.62 4.30 -19.28
N ARG A 66 -0.32 4.27 -19.60
CA ARG A 66 0.16 4.60 -20.95
C ARG A 66 -0.25 3.58 -22.02
N HIS A 67 -0.34 2.30 -21.67
CA HIS A 67 -0.49 1.23 -22.68
C HIS A 67 -1.88 0.59 -22.71
N PHE A 68 -2.61 0.55 -21.60
CA PHE A 68 -3.85 -0.22 -21.48
C PHE A 68 -5.04 0.60 -20.97
N ALA A 69 -4.84 1.53 -20.03
CA ALA A 69 -5.94 2.30 -19.46
C ALA A 69 -6.23 3.58 -20.28
N ARG A 70 -6.84 3.42 -21.45
CA ARG A 70 -7.30 4.54 -22.30
C ARG A 70 -8.28 5.48 -21.56
N THR A 71 -8.96 4.99 -20.53
CA THR A 71 -9.90 5.76 -19.72
C THR A 71 -9.79 5.32 -18.27
N VAL A 72 -9.77 6.29 -17.35
CA VAL A 72 -9.83 6.09 -15.90
C VAL A 72 -11.15 6.69 -15.43
N VAL A 73 -11.98 5.88 -14.78
CA VAL A 73 -13.28 6.29 -14.22
C VAL A 73 -13.18 6.30 -12.70
N ASN A 74 -13.94 7.17 -12.04
CA ASN A 74 -14.01 7.14 -10.59
C ASN A 74 -14.72 5.85 -10.12
N GLY A 75 -14.33 5.32 -8.97
CA GLY A 75 -15.02 4.18 -8.36
C GLY A 75 -16.52 4.44 -8.15
N SER A 76 -16.92 5.68 -7.86
CA SER A 76 -18.33 6.08 -7.75
C SER A 76 -19.10 5.97 -9.07
N GLU A 77 -18.42 6.03 -10.21
CA GLU A 77 -19.02 5.91 -11.54
C GLU A 77 -19.25 4.44 -11.95
N LEU A 78 -18.60 3.48 -11.27
CA LEU A 78 -18.71 2.05 -11.56
C LEU A 78 -20.00 1.39 -11.03
N GLY A 79 -20.83 2.12 -10.28
CA GLY A 79 -22.03 1.58 -9.62
C GLY A 79 -21.72 0.49 -8.58
N GLU A 80 -22.74 0.00 -7.86
CA GLU A 80 -22.63 -1.04 -6.82
C GLU A 80 -22.35 -2.45 -7.40
N THR A 81 -21.50 -2.58 -8.41
CA THR A 81 -21.18 -3.89 -9.01
C THR A 81 -20.04 -4.63 -8.29
N SER A 82 -19.45 -4.03 -7.24
CA SER A 82 -18.52 -4.74 -6.38
C SER A 82 -19.29 -5.60 -5.38
N VAL A 83 -19.67 -6.81 -5.78
CA VAL A 83 -20.03 -7.86 -4.82
C VAL A 83 -18.81 -8.06 -3.92
N SER A 84 -18.94 -7.68 -2.65
CA SER A 84 -17.98 -8.04 -1.63
C SER A 84 -18.16 -9.54 -1.36
N PRO A 85 -17.15 -10.40 -1.62
CA PRO A 85 -17.26 -11.82 -1.30
C PRO A 85 -17.18 -11.94 0.23
N GLY A 86 -18.33 -11.91 0.91
CA GLY A 86 -18.38 -12.06 2.37
C GLY A 86 -19.60 -11.50 3.09
N ALA A 87 -20.53 -10.82 2.42
CA ALA A 87 -21.80 -10.44 3.04
C ALA A 87 -22.78 -11.63 3.01
N THR A 88 -22.53 -12.64 3.85
CA THR A 88 -23.58 -13.57 4.25
C THR A 88 -24.35 -12.88 5.38
N GLU A 89 -25.58 -12.49 5.11
CA GLU A 89 -26.54 -12.02 6.11
C GLU A 89 -26.82 -13.15 7.12
N GLU A 90 -26.74 -12.86 8.42
CA GLU A 90 -27.40 -13.65 9.49
C GLU A 90 -28.85 -13.21 9.63
#